data_AF-A0A438I1F9-F1
#
_entry.id   AF-A0A438I1F9-F1
#
_cell.length_a   1.000
_cell.length_b   1.000
_cell.length_c   1.000
_cell.angle_alpha   90.00
_cell.angle_beta   90.00
_cell.angle_gamma   90.00
#
_symmetry.space_group_name_H-M   'P 1'
#
loop_
_entity.id
_entity.type
_entity.pdbx_description
1 polymer ?
#
loop_
_entity_poly.entity_id
_entity_poly.type
_entity_poly.pdbx_seq_one_letter_code
_entity_poly.pdbx_strand_id
1 'polypeptide(L)'
;MTISQTRNVGLPLMKLVRWKGVPILQQLHLEEQLLRTSSENWCIINDGTNDPTIVMGISGFIFTSYEVGLVPRNYIVGLDGLIHTNRKPAQLLKLDSVLNDRIPVIRRYTGGGTVVVDCGTVFVTFICNKDAVPGLQPYPQPIMSWSSLLYALVFRGFGDFSLRENGT
;
A
#
# COMPACT_ATOMS: atom_id res chain seq x y z
N MET A 1 16.16 5.56 -36.00
CA MET A 1 16.80 4.91 -34.83
C MET A 1 17.81 5.87 -34.25
N THR A 2 17.56 6.40 -33.05
CA THR A 2 18.51 7.26 -32.32
C THR A 2 18.13 7.22 -30.85
N ILE A 3 18.55 6.15 -30.16
CA ILE A 3 18.45 6.08 -28.70
C ILE A 3 19.59 6.96 -28.16
N SER A 4 19.25 8.14 -27.65
CA SER A 4 20.21 8.99 -26.95
C SER A 4 20.62 8.34 -25.64
N GLN A 5 21.74 7.62 -25.64
CA GLN A 5 22.35 7.08 -24.43
C GLN A 5 23.04 8.19 -23.63
N THR A 6 22.27 8.95 -22.87
CA THR A 6 22.82 9.88 -21.87
C THR A 6 23.13 9.11 -20.59
N ARG A 7 24.29 8.43 -20.55
CA ARG A 7 24.79 7.74 -19.35
C ARG A 7 25.20 8.75 -18.27
N ASN A 8 24.26 9.22 -17.46
CA ASN A 8 24.59 9.82 -16.17
C ASN A 8 24.77 8.71 -15.13
N VAL A 9 26.02 8.36 -14.84
CA VAL A 9 26.36 7.45 -13.73
C VAL A 9 26.46 8.30 -12.46
N GLY A 10 25.30 8.52 -11.81
CA GLY A 10 25.21 9.34 -10.61
C GLY A 10 23.98 8.97 -9.78
N LEU A 11 24.22 8.35 -8.62
CA LEU A 11 23.23 7.80 -7.67
C LEU A 11 22.39 6.62 -8.22
N PRO A 12 21.93 5.70 -7.34
CA PRO A 12 20.99 4.66 -7.77
C PRO A 12 19.66 5.29 -8.16
N LEU A 13 19.13 4.94 -9.34
CA LEU A 13 17.83 5.40 -9.84
C LEU A 13 16.68 5.16 -8.84
N MET A 14 16.83 4.12 -8.01
CA MET A 14 15.97 3.78 -6.89
C MET A 14 16.75 2.99 -5.84
N LYS A 15 16.62 3.36 -4.57
CA LYS A 15 17.18 2.63 -3.42
C LYS A 15 16.27 1.45 -3.08
N LEU A 16 16.84 0.27 -2.83
CA LEU A 16 16.09 -0.93 -2.48
C LEU A 16 16.26 -1.25 -1.00
N VAL A 17 15.15 -1.45 -0.30
CA VAL A 17 15.10 -2.02 1.05
C VAL A 17 14.30 -3.32 0.97
N ARG A 18 14.82 -4.41 1.54
CA ARG A 18 14.11 -5.68 1.67
C ARG A 18 14.04 -6.09 3.14
N TRP A 19 12.83 -6.30 3.61
CA TRP A 19 12.48 -6.79 4.94
C TRP A 19 11.78 -8.14 4.85
N LYS A 20 11.65 -8.81 5.99
CA LYS A 20 10.93 -10.08 6.14
C LYS A 20 10.17 -10.06 7.46
N GLY A 21 8.87 -10.35 7.42
CA GLY A 21 8.04 -10.45 8.62
C GLY A 21 7.81 -9.13 9.38
N VAL A 22 8.12 -7.96 8.79
CA VAL A 22 7.91 -6.68 9.48
C VAL A 22 6.40 -6.44 9.62
N PRO A 23 5.87 -6.11 10.81
CA PRO A 23 4.46 -5.81 10.99
C PRO A 23 4.01 -4.67 10.07
N ILE A 24 2.89 -4.85 9.37
CA ILE A 24 2.42 -3.90 8.36
C ILE A 24 2.18 -2.48 8.91
N LEU A 25 1.77 -2.34 10.18
CA LEU A 25 1.65 -1.04 10.83
C LEU A 25 3.01 -0.30 10.91
N GLN A 26 4.07 -1.02 11.30
CA GLN A 26 5.43 -0.49 11.38
C GLN A 26 5.98 -0.14 9.99
N GLN A 27 5.71 -0.97 8.98
CA GLN A 27 6.06 -0.67 7.59
C GLN A 27 5.42 0.64 7.14
N LEU A 28 4.11 0.82 7.35
CA LEU A 28 3.39 2.04 6.98
C LEU A 28 3.92 3.29 7.70
N HIS A 29 4.36 3.17 8.96
CA HIS A 29 5.05 4.25 9.67
C HIS A 29 6.39 4.62 9.03
N LEU A 30 7.19 3.63 8.65
CA LEU A 30 8.49 3.84 8.01
C LEU A 30 8.34 4.42 6.59
N GLU A 31 7.32 3.99 5.84
CA GLU A 31 6.95 4.57 4.54
C GLU A 31 6.59 6.06 4.67
N GLU A 32 5.74 6.41 5.63
CA GLU A 32 5.35 7.80 5.92
C GLU A 32 6.54 8.67 6.36
N GLN A 33 7.43 8.12 7.19
CA GLN A 33 8.66 8.81 7.60
C GLN A 33 9.62 9.02 6.42
N LEU A 34 9.83 8.01 5.57
CA LEU A 34 10.68 8.13 4.38
C LEU A 34 10.11 9.14 3.38
N LEU A 35 8.81 9.10 3.12
CA LEU A 35 8.10 10.05 2.24
C LEU A 35 8.26 11.51 2.70
N ARG A 36 8.33 11.75 4.02
CA ARG A 36 8.46 13.10 4.60
C ARG A 36 9.89 13.60 4.75
N THR A 37 10.88 12.70 4.80
CA THR A 37 12.28 13.03 5.14
C THR A 37 13.28 12.82 4.01
N SER A 38 12.88 12.13 2.93
CA SER A 38 13.76 11.80 1.80
C SER A 38 13.23 12.35 0.48
N SER A 39 14.12 12.94 -0.33
CA SER A 39 13.89 13.31 -1.73
C SER A 39 14.34 12.24 -2.73
N GLU A 40 14.63 11.04 -2.25
CA GLU A 40 15.21 9.95 -3.06
C GLU A 40 14.12 8.98 -3.49
N ASN A 41 14.32 8.26 -4.60
CA ASN A 41 13.40 7.19 -4.99
C ASN A 41 13.67 5.92 -4.17
N TRP A 42 12.64 5.26 -3.65
CA TRP A 42 12.73 4.03 -2.87
C TRP A 42 11.80 2.94 -3.40
N CYS A 43 12.29 1.71 -3.41
CA CYS A 43 11.51 0.48 -3.48
C CYS A 43 11.67 -0.25 -2.15
N ILE A 44 10.56 -0.53 -1.47
CA ILE A 44 10.51 -1.25 -0.21
C ILE A 44 9.76 -2.56 -0.48
N ILE A 45 10.40 -3.69 -0.19
CA ILE A 45 9.81 -5.02 -0.26
C ILE A 45 9.77 -5.59 1.15
N ASN A 46 8.63 -6.12 1.59
CA ASN A 46 8.52 -6.86 2.83
C ASN A 46 7.90 -8.24 2.56
N ASP A 47 8.68 -9.29 2.83
CA ASP A 47 8.25 -10.67 2.70
C ASP A 47 7.47 -11.09 3.96
N GLY A 48 6.15 -10.89 3.96
CA GLY A 48 5.23 -11.28 5.02
C GLY A 48 5.11 -10.31 6.20
N THR A 49 4.02 -10.46 6.96
CA THR A 49 3.88 -10.00 8.35
C THR A 49 3.66 -11.23 9.23
N ASN A 50 4.30 -11.30 10.41
CA ASN A 50 4.20 -12.48 11.27
C ASN A 50 2.78 -12.66 11.84
N ASP A 51 2.13 -11.56 12.19
CA ASP A 51 0.76 -11.53 12.71
C ASP A 51 -0.23 -11.19 11.58
N PRO A 52 -1.30 -11.99 11.39
CA PRO A 52 -2.33 -11.69 10.39
C PRO A 52 -3.06 -10.40 10.78
N THR A 53 -3.25 -9.48 9.83
CA THR A 53 -3.78 -8.14 10.06
C THR A 53 -4.81 -7.78 8.98
N ILE A 54 -5.87 -7.09 9.37
CA ILE A 54 -6.82 -6.46 8.43
C ILE A 54 -6.40 -5.02 8.20
N VAL A 55 -6.14 -4.65 6.95
CA VAL A 55 -5.75 -3.29 6.55
C VAL A 55 -6.89 -2.64 5.77
N MET A 56 -7.49 -1.59 6.34
CA MET A 56 -8.61 -0.85 5.75
C MET A 56 -8.13 0.44 5.06
N GLY A 57 -8.53 0.65 3.81
CA GLY A 57 -8.39 1.94 3.12
C GLY A 57 -9.26 3.05 3.72
N ILE A 58 -8.91 4.31 3.42
CA ILE A 58 -9.52 5.49 4.06
C ILE A 58 -11.05 5.59 3.89
N SER A 59 -11.60 5.07 2.78
CA SER A 59 -13.03 5.09 2.45
C SER A 59 -13.86 4.08 3.27
N GLY A 60 -13.25 2.96 3.66
CA GLY A 60 -13.87 1.96 4.54
C GLY A 60 -13.78 2.33 6.03
N PHE A 61 -12.83 3.18 6.42
CA PHE A 61 -12.53 3.46 7.82
C PHE A 61 -13.17 4.76 8.31
N ILE A 62 -14.38 4.62 8.84
CA ILE A 62 -15.23 5.70 9.34
C ILE A 62 -16.08 5.02 10.48
N PHE A 63 -16.06 5.45 11.77
CA PHE A 63 -16.86 4.98 12.97
C PHE A 63 -17.89 5.96 13.65
N THR A 64 -19.03 5.60 14.26
CA THR A 64 -19.78 6.53 15.17
C THR A 64 -19.76 6.07 16.64
N SER A 65 -20.04 6.99 17.56
CA SER A 65 -19.58 6.98 18.97
C SER A 65 -20.23 5.97 19.94
N TYR A 66 -20.97 4.95 19.47
CA TYR A 66 -21.88 4.18 20.33
C TYR A 66 -21.56 2.68 20.57
N GLU A 67 -20.46 2.13 20.05
CA GLU A 67 -20.08 0.70 20.23
C GLU A 67 -18.71 0.50 20.92
N VAL A 68 -18.18 1.54 21.59
CA VAL A 68 -16.84 1.54 22.24
C VAL A 68 -16.77 0.68 23.52
N GLY A 69 -17.87 0.05 23.93
CA GLY A 69 -17.92 -0.81 25.12
C GLY A 69 -17.40 -2.24 24.93
N LEU A 70 -17.27 -2.73 23.70
CA LEU A 70 -17.02 -4.16 23.41
C LEU A 70 -15.72 -4.46 22.63
N VAL A 71 -15.10 -3.46 21.99
CA VAL A 71 -13.82 -3.63 21.29
C VAL A 71 -12.69 -3.17 22.22
N PRO A 72 -11.78 -4.05 22.68
CA PRO A 72 -10.68 -3.64 23.55
C PRO A 72 -9.80 -2.61 22.84
N ARG A 73 -9.25 -1.64 23.59
CA ARG A 73 -8.53 -0.45 23.09
C ARG A 73 -7.29 -0.73 22.21
N ASN A 74 -6.90 -1.99 22.04
CA ASN A 74 -5.68 -2.42 21.37
C ASN A 74 -5.93 -2.86 19.90
N TYR A 75 -7.18 -3.05 19.48
CA TYR A 75 -7.49 -3.71 18.19
C TYR A 75 -7.72 -2.76 17.01
N ILE A 76 -7.84 -1.46 17.25
CA ILE A 76 -8.08 -0.45 16.22
C ILE A 76 -7.15 0.74 16.45
N VAL A 77 -6.06 0.78 15.69
CA VAL A 77 -5.02 1.81 15.81
C VAL A 77 -4.93 2.58 14.49
N GLY A 78 -5.17 3.89 14.54
CA GLY A 78 -4.83 4.80 13.46
C GLY A 78 -3.30 4.93 13.34
N LEU A 79 -2.79 5.27 12.16
CA LEU A 79 -1.35 5.47 11.95
C LEU A 79 -0.74 6.60 12.82
N ASP A 80 -1.57 7.49 13.36
CA ASP A 80 -1.21 8.52 14.33
C ASP A 80 -1.33 8.08 15.80
N GLY A 81 -1.61 6.79 16.06
CA GLY A 81 -1.85 6.25 17.41
C GLY A 81 -3.19 6.67 18.01
N LEU A 82 -4.06 7.34 17.25
CA LEU A 82 -5.35 7.85 17.69
C LEU A 82 -6.51 7.01 17.11
N ILE A 83 -7.67 7.10 17.77
CA ILE A 83 -8.91 6.41 17.38
C ILE A 83 -9.83 7.44 16.69
N HIS A 84 -10.14 7.25 15.40
CA HIS A 84 -10.84 8.24 14.55
C HIS A 84 -12.13 7.71 13.89
N THR A 85 -13.18 8.55 13.74
CA THR A 85 -14.57 8.05 13.67
C THR A 85 -15.58 8.90 12.78
N ASN A 86 -16.35 8.32 11.81
CA ASN A 86 -17.76 8.74 11.44
C ASN A 86 -18.88 7.70 10.88
N ARG A 87 -18.73 6.35 10.83
CA ARG A 87 -19.63 5.30 10.20
C ARG A 87 -19.60 3.88 10.88
N LYS A 88 -19.56 2.69 10.19
CA LYS A 88 -19.50 1.32 10.81
C LYS A 88 -18.65 0.24 10.07
N PRO A 89 -17.65 -0.42 10.69
CA PRO A 89 -16.90 -1.54 10.09
C PRO A 89 -17.69 -2.84 9.96
N ALA A 90 -18.80 -3.01 10.69
CA ALA A 90 -19.70 -4.16 10.58
C ALA A 90 -20.24 -4.42 9.16
N GLN A 91 -20.14 -3.43 8.26
CA GLN A 91 -20.53 -3.57 6.85
C GLN A 91 -19.43 -4.19 5.96
N LEU A 92 -18.19 -4.25 6.45
CA LEU A 92 -17.02 -4.75 5.72
C LEU A 92 -16.36 -5.95 6.41
N LEU A 93 -16.54 -6.07 7.74
CA LEU A 93 -15.90 -7.07 8.58
C LEU A 93 -16.95 -7.86 9.37
N LYS A 94 -16.78 -9.19 9.43
CA LYS A 94 -17.53 -10.05 10.35
C LYS A 94 -16.95 -9.91 11.76
N LEU A 95 -17.45 -8.92 12.51
CA LEU A 95 -16.87 -8.49 13.78
C LEU A 95 -16.67 -9.63 14.79
N ASP A 96 -17.63 -10.56 14.92
CA ASP A 96 -17.51 -11.69 15.86
C ASP A 96 -16.29 -12.57 15.56
N SER A 97 -16.01 -12.84 14.28
CA SER A 97 -14.81 -13.58 13.87
C SER A 97 -13.54 -12.78 14.18
N VAL A 98 -13.50 -11.49 13.82
CA VAL A 98 -12.34 -10.62 14.10
C VAL A 98 -12.02 -10.55 15.60
N LEU A 99 -13.05 -10.47 16.46
CA LEU A 99 -12.89 -10.42 17.91
C LEU A 99 -12.50 -11.78 18.52
N ASN A 100 -13.10 -12.87 18.06
CA ASN A 100 -12.78 -14.23 18.53
C ASN A 100 -11.36 -14.65 18.14
N ASP A 101 -10.99 -14.39 16.87
CA ASP A 101 -9.68 -14.71 16.30
C ASP A 101 -8.60 -13.68 16.70
N ARG A 102 -9.01 -12.56 17.32
CA ARG A 102 -8.16 -11.45 17.81
C ARG A 102 -7.30 -10.80 16.72
N ILE A 103 -7.81 -10.72 15.50
CA ILE A 103 -7.10 -10.15 14.35
C ILE A 103 -7.06 -8.61 14.49
N PRO A 104 -5.87 -7.97 14.49
CA PRO A 104 -5.74 -6.52 14.49
C PRO A 104 -6.37 -5.89 13.24
N VAL A 105 -7.03 -4.73 13.41
CA VAL A 105 -7.60 -3.94 12.32
C VAL A 105 -6.93 -2.57 12.29
N ILE A 106 -6.22 -2.26 11.22
CA ILE A 106 -5.52 -0.97 11.05
C ILE A 106 -6.10 -0.15 9.89
N ARG A 107 -5.99 1.17 10.01
CA ARG A 107 -6.33 2.11 8.93
C ARG A 107 -5.06 2.58 8.22
N ARG A 108 -5.04 2.52 6.89
CA ARG A 108 -4.05 3.26 6.08
C ARG A 108 -4.60 4.60 5.59
N TYR A 109 -3.72 5.58 5.39
CA TYR A 109 -4.11 6.91 4.87
C TYR A 109 -4.54 6.89 3.40
N THR A 110 -4.11 5.90 2.61
CA THR A 110 -4.44 5.80 1.19
C THR A 110 -5.84 5.22 0.95
N GLY A 111 -6.40 5.53 -0.22
CA GLY A 111 -7.67 4.98 -0.69
C GLY A 111 -7.62 3.48 -1.03
N GLY A 112 -8.70 2.99 -1.65
CA GLY A 112 -8.86 1.59 -2.02
C GLY A 112 -9.64 0.77 -0.98
N GLY A 113 -9.68 -0.55 -1.20
CA GLY A 113 -10.47 -1.49 -0.42
C GLY A 113 -9.88 -1.88 0.94
N THR A 114 -10.44 -2.95 1.51
CA THR A 114 -9.91 -3.64 2.69
C THR A 114 -9.20 -4.92 2.24
N VAL A 115 -8.06 -5.22 2.84
CA VAL A 115 -7.29 -6.46 2.58
C VAL A 115 -6.96 -7.18 3.89
N VAL A 116 -6.83 -8.50 3.83
CA VAL A 116 -6.21 -9.31 4.89
C VAL A 116 -4.79 -9.61 4.47
N VAL A 117 -3.84 -9.49 5.39
CA VAL A 117 -2.41 -9.70 5.14
C VAL A 117 -1.78 -10.54 6.24
N ASP A 118 -0.79 -11.36 5.88
CA ASP A 118 -0.21 -12.41 6.71
C ASP A 118 1.24 -12.74 6.30
N CYS A 119 1.76 -13.88 6.73
CA CYS A 119 3.12 -14.33 6.41
C CYS A 119 3.31 -14.78 4.95
N GLY A 120 2.22 -15.06 4.21
CA GLY A 120 2.23 -15.36 2.78
C GLY A 120 2.10 -14.12 1.88
N THR A 121 1.90 -12.94 2.47
CA THR A 121 1.71 -11.68 1.76
C THR A 121 3.05 -11.02 1.41
N VAL A 122 3.27 -10.67 0.14
CA VAL A 122 4.41 -9.82 -0.26
C VAL A 122 3.94 -8.38 -0.42
N PHE A 123 4.50 -7.47 0.38
CA PHE A 123 4.27 -6.03 0.23
C PHE A 123 5.35 -5.43 -0.67
N VAL A 124 4.94 -4.59 -1.62
CA VAL A 124 5.86 -3.80 -2.46
C VAL A 124 5.37 -2.36 -2.50
N THR A 125 6.21 -1.44 -2.04
CA THR A 125 5.94 -0.01 -2.01
C THR A 125 6.98 0.74 -2.83
N PHE A 126 6.51 1.63 -3.70
CA PHE A 126 7.34 2.55 -4.47
C PHE A 126 7.10 3.98 -3.99
N ILE A 127 8.17 4.65 -3.53
CA ILE A 127 8.19 6.08 -3.23
C ILE A 127 9.04 6.72 -4.33
N CYS A 128 8.42 7.49 -5.21
CA CYS A 128 9.08 8.07 -6.38
C CYS A 128 8.86 9.59 -6.44
N ASN A 129 9.91 10.31 -6.86
CA ASN A 129 9.76 11.71 -7.24
C ASN A 129 8.79 11.84 -8.42
N LYS A 130 7.91 12.84 -8.38
CA LYS A 130 6.94 13.13 -9.46
C LYS A 130 7.62 13.33 -10.83
N ASP A 131 8.84 13.87 -10.82
CA ASP A 131 9.60 14.20 -12.03
C ASP A 131 10.51 13.04 -12.50
N ALA A 132 10.48 11.88 -11.83
CA ALA A 132 11.28 10.70 -12.20
C ALA A 132 10.87 10.09 -13.56
N VAL A 133 9.63 10.35 -14.01
CA VAL A 133 9.15 10.01 -15.35
C VAL A 133 8.59 11.29 -15.99
N PRO A 134 9.29 11.90 -16.98
CA PRO A 134 8.87 13.16 -17.58
C PRO A 134 7.44 13.11 -18.14
N GLY A 135 6.60 14.06 -17.72
CA GLY A 135 5.22 14.20 -18.17
C GLY A 135 4.20 13.24 -17.52
N LEU A 136 4.63 12.27 -16.70
CA LEU A 136 3.73 11.36 -16.01
C LEU A 136 3.00 12.08 -14.87
N GLN A 137 1.67 12.10 -14.91
CA GLN A 137 0.88 12.64 -13.81
C GLN A 137 0.83 11.65 -12.63
N PRO A 138 1.01 12.08 -11.37
CA PRO A 138 1.12 11.21 -10.20
C PRO A 138 -0.26 10.74 -9.69
N TYR A 139 -1.10 10.21 -10.59
CA TYR A 139 -2.44 9.70 -10.29
C TYR A 139 -2.59 8.26 -10.80
N PRO A 140 -3.50 7.44 -10.22
CA PRO A 140 -3.58 6.00 -10.53
C PRO A 140 -3.72 5.68 -12.02
N GLN A 141 -4.70 6.27 -12.71
CA GLN A 141 -5.00 5.93 -14.11
C GLN A 141 -3.88 6.31 -15.09
N PRO A 142 -3.22 7.48 -14.98
CA PRO A 142 -1.99 7.77 -15.73
C PRO A 142 -0.84 6.79 -15.43
N ILE A 143 -0.61 6.43 -14.16
CA ILE A 143 0.46 5.48 -13.75
C ILE A 143 0.18 4.07 -14.29
N MET A 144 -1.07 3.61 -14.24
CA MET A 144 -1.50 2.33 -14.79
C MET A 144 -1.39 2.32 -16.31
N SER A 145 -1.85 3.38 -16.99
CA SER A 145 -1.70 3.53 -18.44
C SER A 145 -0.23 3.49 -18.87
N TRP A 146 0.67 4.20 -18.18
CA TRP A 146 2.11 4.19 -18.44
C TRP A 146 2.75 2.81 -18.19
N SER A 147 2.46 2.19 -17.05
CA SER A 147 3.04 0.88 -16.69
C SER A 147 2.54 -0.27 -17.57
N SER A 148 1.35 -0.13 -18.18
CA SER A 148 0.86 -1.09 -19.20
C SER A 148 1.83 -1.24 -20.39
N LEU A 149 2.52 -0.17 -20.78
CA LEU A 149 3.49 -0.16 -21.88
C LEU A 149 4.73 -1.00 -21.55
N LEU A 150 5.19 -0.95 -20.29
CA LEU A 150 6.28 -1.78 -19.79
C LEU A 150 5.89 -3.26 -19.84
N TYR A 151 4.72 -3.60 -19.31
CA TYR A 151 4.26 -4.99 -19.28
C TYR A 151 4.00 -5.55 -20.68
N ALA A 152 3.44 -4.76 -21.61
CA ALA A 152 3.23 -5.18 -23.01
C ALA A 152 4.54 -5.48 -23.76
N LEU A 153 5.67 -4.93 -23.32
CA LEU A 153 7.00 -5.30 -23.82
C LEU A 153 7.55 -6.55 -23.12
N VAL A 154 7.44 -6.63 -21.79
CA VAL A 154 7.94 -7.76 -20.98
C VAL A 154 7.24 -9.07 -21.33
N PHE A 155 5.91 -9.06 -21.49
CA PHE A 155 5.11 -10.24 -21.81
C PHE A 155 4.91 -10.46 -23.32
N ARG A 156 5.64 -9.74 -24.18
CA ARG A 156 5.56 -9.93 -25.63
C ARG A 156 5.96 -11.37 -26.00
N GLY A 157 5.02 -12.12 -26.60
CA GLY A 157 5.21 -13.52 -26.94
C GLY A 157 4.85 -14.52 -25.84
N PHE A 158 4.44 -14.04 -24.66
CA PHE A 158 3.97 -14.86 -23.53
C PHE A 158 2.45 -14.69 -23.32
N GLY A 159 1.69 -14.98 -24.38
CA GLY A 159 0.23 -14.88 -24.38
C GLY A 159 -0.31 -13.43 -24.36
N ASP A 160 -1.61 -13.31 -24.12
CA ASP A 160 -2.34 -12.03 -24.19
C ASP A 160 -2.37 -11.29 -22.85
N PHE A 161 -1.22 -10.82 -22.39
CA PHE A 161 -1.16 -9.98 -21.19
C PHE A 161 -1.75 -8.59 -21.46
N SER A 162 -2.69 -8.17 -20.62
CA SER A 162 -3.20 -6.79 -20.56
C SER A 162 -3.38 -6.35 -19.12
N LEU A 163 -2.86 -5.16 -18.78
CA LEU A 163 -3.17 -4.52 -17.50
C LEU A 163 -4.61 -4.01 -17.56
N ARG A 164 -5.44 -4.35 -16.58
CA ARG A 164 -6.84 -3.92 -16.48
C ARG A 164 -7.06 -3.08 -15.23
N GLU A 165 -7.82 -2.00 -15.37
CA GLU A 165 -8.36 -1.26 -14.23
C GLU A 165 -9.63 -1.96 -13.72
N ASN A 166 -9.73 -2.13 -12.40
CA ASN A 166 -10.96 -2.61 -11.77
C ASN A 166 -11.90 -1.41 -11.58
N GLY A 167 -12.88 -1.22 -12.47
CA GLY A 167 -13.87 -0.13 -12.33
C GLY A 167 -14.50 0.42 -13.61
N THR A 168 -14.21 -0.15 -14.78
CA THR A 168 -14.88 0.17 -16.06
C THR A 168 -15.62 -1.06 -16.59
#